data_AF-A0ABD0RJS0-F1
#
_entry.id   AF-A0ABD0RJS0-F1
#
_cell.length_a   1.000
_cell.length_b   1.000
_cell.length_c   1.000
_cell.angle_alpha   90.00
_cell.angle_beta   90.00
_cell.angle_gamma   90.00
#
_symmetry.space_group_name_H-M   'P 1'
#
loop_
_entity.id
_entity.type
_entity.pdbx_description
1 polymer ?
#
loop_
_entity_poly.entity_id
_entity_poly.type
_entity_poly.pdbx_seq_one_letter_code
_entity_poly.pdbx_strand_id
1 'polypeptide(L)' 'LPSRDTPSPIDPDTIQVPVRYEPDPADLALSSVPGQEIFDPRKRKFSAEELKPQPMIKKARKVFIPEDLK' A
#
# COMPACT_ATOMS: atom_id res chain seq x y z
N LEU A 1 -3.99 -10.22 -32.46
CA LEU A 1 -4.01 -10.09 -30.99
C LEU A 1 -5.47 -10.02 -30.58
N PRO A 2 -6.00 -10.92 -29.73
CA PRO A 2 -7.40 -10.81 -29.32
C PRO A 2 -7.57 -9.56 -28.45
N SER A 3 -8.60 -8.76 -28.73
CA SER A 3 -8.98 -7.60 -27.93
C SER A 3 -9.32 -8.06 -26.51
N ARG A 4 -8.83 -7.34 -25.52
CA ARG A 4 -9.09 -7.60 -24.11
C ARG A 4 -10.57 -7.35 -23.80
N ASP A 5 -11.34 -8.41 -23.52
CA ASP A 5 -12.73 -8.39 -23.04
C ASP A 5 -12.83 -7.90 -21.58
N THR A 6 -12.19 -6.77 -21.25
CA THR A 6 -12.47 -6.10 -19.98
C THR A 6 -13.67 -5.18 -20.19
N PRO A 7 -14.78 -5.33 -19.44
CA PRO A 7 -15.85 -4.34 -19.47
C PRO A 7 -15.26 -2.95 -19.21
N SER A 8 -15.83 -1.92 -19.84
CA SER A 8 -15.40 -0.52 -19.69
C SER A 8 -15.10 -0.20 -18.22
N PRO A 9 -14.06 0.60 -17.91
CA PRO A 9 -13.71 0.91 -16.53
C PRO A 9 -14.95 1.45 -15.82
N ILE A 10 -15.44 0.69 -14.84
CA ILE A 10 -16.49 1.18 -13.94
C ILE A 10 -15.87 2.36 -13.21
N ASP A 11 -16.58 3.48 -13.18
CA ASP A 11 -16.13 4.64 -12.42
C ASP A 11 -15.97 4.24 -10.94
N PRO A 12 -14.74 4.23 -10.40
CA PRO A 12 -14.49 3.80 -9.02
C PRO A 12 -15.27 4.63 -7.99
N ASP A 13 -15.68 5.85 -8.36
CA ASP A 13 -16.43 6.75 -7.48
C ASP A 13 -17.89 6.29 -7.29
N THR A 14 -18.40 5.46 -8.20
CA THR A 14 -19.77 4.94 -8.16
C THR A 14 -19.90 3.59 -7.43
N ILE A 15 -18.76 2.95 -7.09
CA ILE A 15 -18.72 1.63 -6.46
C ILE A 15 -19.09 1.76 -4.97
N GLN A 16 -20.32 1.42 -4.63
CA GLN A 16 -20.77 1.27 -3.23
C GLN A 16 -20.64 -0.19 -2.82
N VAL A 17 -19.75 -0.48 -1.85
CA VAL A 17 -19.61 -1.82 -1.28
C VAL A 17 -20.63 -1.98 -0.15
N PRO A 18 -21.69 -2.80 -0.30
CA PRO A 18 -22.80 -2.88 0.65
C PRO A 18 -22.47 -3.67 1.94
N VAL A 19 -21.20 -4.00 2.16
CA VAL A 19 -20.73 -4.79 3.31
C VAL A 19 -20.23 -3.84 4.39
N ARG A 20 -20.51 -4.06 5.67
CA ARG A 20 -19.94 -3.25 6.78
C ARG A 20 -18.41 -3.40 6.83
N TYR A 21 -17.69 -2.32 7.13
CA TYR A 21 -16.25 -2.35 7.40
C TYR A 21 -16.05 -2.28 8.90
N GLU A 22 -15.61 -3.37 9.49
CA GLU A 22 -15.25 -3.39 10.90
C GLU A 22 -13.95 -4.20 11.00
N PRO A 23 -12.81 -3.65 10.54
CA PRO A 23 -11.52 -4.32 10.67
C PRO A 23 -11.14 -4.45 12.15
N ASP A 24 -10.33 -5.45 12.48
CA ASP A 24 -9.73 -5.56 13.81
C ASP A 24 -8.87 -4.31 14.10
N PRO A 25 -8.94 -3.70 15.30
CA PRO A 25 -8.07 -2.61 15.70
C PRO A 25 -6.57 -2.87 15.48
N ALA A 26 -6.11 -4.12 15.64
CA ALA A 26 -4.72 -4.49 15.40
C ALA A 26 -4.35 -4.41 13.91
N ASP A 27 -5.22 -4.92 13.03
CA ASP A 27 -5.01 -4.87 11.58
C ASP A 27 -5.01 -3.42 11.06
N LEU A 28 -5.88 -2.59 11.65
CA LEU A 28 -5.98 -1.18 11.34
C LEU A 28 -4.69 -0.42 11.74
N ALA A 29 -4.14 -0.73 12.91
CA ALA A 29 -2.87 -0.15 13.36
C ALA A 29 -1.69 -0.58 12.48
N LEU A 30 -1.63 -1.84 12.05
CA LEU A 30 -0.60 -2.36 11.13
C LEU A 30 -0.68 -1.75 9.73
N SER A 31 -1.89 -1.41 9.27
CA SER A 31 -2.12 -0.80 7.97
C SER A 31 -1.86 0.72 7.98
N SER A 32 -1.91 1.34 9.15
CA SER A 32 -1.63 2.77 9.31
C SER A 32 -0.13 3.06 9.42
N VAL A 33 0.31 4.14 8.80
CA VAL A 33 1.68 4.62 8.95
C VAL A 33 1.82 5.34 10.30
N PRO A 34 2.85 5.02 11.12
CA PRO A 34 3.04 5.69 12.40
C PRO A 34 3.13 7.21 12.27
N GLY A 35 2.37 7.95 13.08
CA GLY A 35 2.32 9.42 13.06
C GLY A 35 1.39 10.02 12.01
N GLN A 36 0.65 9.20 11.26
CA GLN A 36 -0.42 9.63 10.37
C GLN A 36 -1.80 9.27 10.93
N GLU A 37 -2.85 9.87 10.38
CA GLU A 37 -4.22 9.47 10.69
C GLU A 37 -4.47 8.00 10.33
N ILE A 38 -5.40 7.39 11.06
CA ILE A 38 -5.78 5.99 10.85
C ILE A 38 -6.25 5.79 9.40
N PHE A 39 -5.63 4.82 8.72
CA PHE A 39 -5.90 4.54 7.31
C PHE A 39 -7.26 3.87 7.13
N ASP A 40 -8.19 4.53 6.43
CA ASP A 40 -9.48 3.95 6.02
C ASP A 40 -9.43 3.57 4.53
N PRO A 41 -9.29 2.27 4.18
CA PRO A 41 -9.19 1.82 2.79
C PRO A 41 -10.45 2.12 1.95
N ARG A 42 -11.60 2.42 2.58
CA ARG A 42 -12.82 2.73 1.84
C ARG A 42 -12.90 4.19 1.41
N LYS A 43 -12.20 5.07 2.13
CA LYS A 43 -12.21 6.52 1.86
C LYS A 43 -10.94 6.98 1.18
N ARG A 44 -9.81 6.32 1.43
CA ARG A 44 -8.52 6.72 0.90
C ARG A 44 -8.33 6.20 -0.52
N LYS A 45 -8.29 7.13 -1.47
CA LYS A 45 -7.84 6.87 -2.85
C LYS A 45 -6.39 7.29 -2.98
N PHE A 46 -5.60 6.52 -3.73
CA PHE A 46 -4.25 6.90 -4.12
C PHE A 46 -4.34 7.90 -5.27
N SER A 47 -3.62 9.01 -5.15
CA SER A 47 -3.40 9.88 -6.29
C SER A 47 -2.51 9.19 -7.32
N ALA A 48 -2.52 9.65 -8.57
CA ALA A 48 -1.64 9.11 -9.61
C ALA A 48 -0.14 9.21 -9.25
N GLU A 49 0.23 10.18 -8.42
CA GLU A 49 1.60 10.35 -7.91
C GLU A 49 1.94 9.30 -6.84
N GLU A 50 1.03 9.05 -5.89
CA GLU A 50 1.21 8.03 -4.84
C GLU A 50 1.14 6.60 -5.37
N LEU A 51 0.44 6.40 -6.49
CA LEU A 51 0.33 5.10 -7.16
C LEU A 51 1.63 4.73 -7.90
N LYS A 52 2.54 5.69 -8.10
CA LYS A 52 3.85 5.40 -8.69
C LYS A 52 4.62 4.45 -7.77
N PRO A 53 5.40 3.50 -8.32
CA PRO A 53 6.23 2.63 -7.52
C PRO A 53 7.13 3.43 -6.59
N GLN A 54 7.14 3.09 -5.31
CA GLN A 54 8.08 3.69 -4.37
C GLN A 54 9.53 3.35 -4.78
N PRO A 55 10.51 4.24 -4.51
CA PRO A 55 11.90 3.97 -4.79
C PRO A 55 12.36 2.71 -4.05
N MET A 56 12.91 1.75 -4.78
CA MET A 56 13.41 0.52 -4.19
C MET A 56 14.72 0.77 -3.44
N ILE A 57 14.69 0.68 -2.11
CA ILE A 57 15.89 0.77 -1.27
C ILE A 57 16.59 -0.60 -1.26
N LYS A 58 17.78 -0.68 -1.85
CA LYS A 58 18.60 -1.90 -1.81
C LYS A 58 19.20 -2.05 -0.41
N LYS A 59 18.93 -3.17 0.26
CA LYS A 59 19.58 -3.52 1.53
C LYS A 59 21.10 -3.55 1.33
N ALA A 60 21.85 -2.88 2.20
CA ALA A 60 23.30 -2.92 2.19
C ALA A 60 23.81 -4.34 2.53
N ARG A 61 24.96 -4.72 1.95
CA ARG A 61 25.65 -5.94 2.36
C ARG A 61 26.12 -5.77 3.81
N LYS A 62 25.92 -6.79 4.65
CA LYS A 62 26.46 -6.80 6.01
C LYS A 62 27.98 -6.86 5.92
N VAL A 63 28.67 -5.77 6.25
CA VAL A 63 30.12 -5.76 6.41
C VAL A 63 30.41 -6.33 7.79
N PHE A 64 31.14 -7.45 7.83
CA PHE A 64 31.68 -8.00 9.07
C PHE A 64 33.03 -7.33 9.32
N ILE A 65 33.15 -6.59 10.42
CA ILE A 65 34.44 -6.02 10.85
C ILE A 65 35.15 -7.13 11.64
N PRO A 66 36.36 -7.57 11.23
CA PRO A 66 37.17 -8.50 12.02
C PRO A 66 37.52 -7.89 13.37
N GLU A 67 37.51 -8.70 14.44
CA GLU A 67 37.81 -8.23 15.81
C GLU A 67 39.22 -7.65 15.96
N ASP A 68 40.16 -7.99 15.07
CA ASP A 68 41.54 -7.49 15.06
C ASP A 68 41.65 -5.99 14.69
N LEU A 69 40.55 -5.38 14.23
CA LEU A 69 40.47 -3.98 13.79
C LEU A 69 39.66 -3.08 14.77
N LYS A 70 39.39 -3.57 15.99
CA LYS A 70 38.60 -2.87 17.01
C LYS A 70 39.46 -2.10 18.01
#